data_AF-A0A1J3K3J1-F1
#
_entry.id   AF-A0A1J3K3J1-F1
#
_cell.length_a   1.000
_cell.length_b   1.000
_cell.length_c   1.000
_cell.angle_alpha   90.00
_cell.angle_beta   90.00
_cell.angle_gamma   90.00
#
_symmetry.space_group_name_H-M   'P 1'
#
loop_
_entity.id
_entity.type
_entity.pdbx_description
1 polymer ?
#
loop_
_entity_poly.entity_id
_entity_poly.type
_entity_poly.pdbx_seq_one_letter_code
_entity_poly.pdbx_strand_id
1 'polypeptide(L)'
;KVLILMSDTGGGHRASAEAIKAAFNLEFGDEYEVSITDLWTDHTPWPFNQLPRSYNFLVKHGTLWKMTYYGTAPRVIHQSNFAATSTFIAREIEKGLMKYKPDIIISVHPLMQHVPLRVLRSKGLLKKIVFTTVITDLSTCHPTWFHKLVTRCY
;
A
#
# COMPACT_ATOMS: atom_id res chain seq x y z
N LYS A 1 0.84 16.29 -8.40
CA LYS A 1 1.35 15.74 -7.11
C LYS A 1 1.28 14.22 -7.12
N VAL A 2 2.39 13.55 -6.78
CA VAL A 2 2.54 12.09 -6.76
C VAL A 2 2.66 11.61 -5.32
N LEU A 3 1.87 10.61 -4.93
CA LEU A 3 1.99 9.96 -3.63
C LEU A 3 2.35 8.48 -3.79
N ILE A 4 3.49 8.08 -3.24
CA ILE A 4 3.94 6.70 -3.22
C ILE A 4 3.61 6.08 -1.86
N LEU A 5 2.82 5.00 -1.87
CA LEU A 5 2.44 4.23 -0.70
C LEU A 5 3.36 3.03 -0.54
N MET A 6 4.11 3.00 0.56
CA MET A 6 5.03 1.93 0.93
C MET A 6 4.80 1.50 2.39
N SER A 7 5.46 0.43 2.82
CA SER A 7 5.56 0.09 4.25
C SER A 7 6.89 -0.62 4.51
N ASP A 8 7.51 -0.37 5.66
CA ASP A 8 8.83 -0.93 6.03
C ASP A 8 8.77 -2.40 6.51
N THR A 9 8.17 -3.26 5.69
CA THR A 9 8.06 -4.71 5.92
C THR A 9 9.19 -5.49 5.23
N GLY A 10 10.45 -5.11 5.48
CA GLY A 10 11.63 -5.82 4.94
C GLY A 10 12.43 -5.08 3.86
N GLY A 11 12.31 -3.75 3.78
CA GLY A 11 13.26 -2.87 3.07
C GLY A 11 13.13 -2.78 1.55
N GLY A 12 12.77 -3.87 0.85
CA GLY A 12 12.69 -3.90 -0.62
C GLY A 12 11.73 -2.86 -1.21
N HIS A 13 10.57 -2.66 -0.59
CA HIS A 13 9.56 -1.69 -1.04
C HIS A 13 10.02 -0.23 -0.92
N ARG A 14 10.86 0.09 0.08
CA ARG A 14 11.42 1.44 0.27
C ARG A 14 12.37 1.78 -0.88
N ALA A 15 13.24 0.84 -1.25
CA ALA A 15 14.18 1.04 -2.36
C ALA A 15 13.43 1.32 -3.68
N SER A 16 12.33 0.59 -3.95
CA SER A 16 11.49 0.86 -5.12
C SER A 16 10.81 2.23 -5.07
N ALA A 17 10.29 2.66 -3.91
CA ALA A 17 9.69 3.99 -3.76
C ALA A 17 10.70 5.11 -4.03
N GLU A 18 11.90 5.02 -3.46
CA GLU A 18 12.97 6.00 -3.67
C GLU A 18 13.47 6.00 -5.12
N ALA A 19 13.58 4.83 -5.76
CA ALA A 19 13.95 4.73 -7.16
C ALA A 19 12.93 5.41 -8.09
N ILE A 20 11.63 5.21 -7.85
CA ILE A 20 10.57 5.89 -8.61
C ILE A 20 10.66 7.39 -8.39
N LYS A 21 10.81 7.85 -7.14
CA LYS A 21 10.97 9.28 -6.84
C LYS A 21 12.18 9.89 -7.55
N ALA A 22 13.33 9.21 -7.53
CA ALA A 22 14.54 9.65 -8.22
C ALA A 22 14.32 9.73 -9.74
N ALA A 23 13.62 8.75 -10.32
CA ALA A 23 13.28 8.78 -11.74
C ALA A 23 12.37 9.97 -12.10
N PHE A 24 11.36 10.28 -11.28
CA PHE A 24 10.51 11.46 -11.50
C PHE A 24 11.33 12.76 -11.48
N ASN A 25 12.21 12.91 -10.49
CA ASN A 25 13.06 14.10 -10.38
C ASN A 25 14.04 14.21 -11.55
N LEU A 26 14.57 13.09 -12.06
CA LEU A 26 15.50 13.07 -13.18
C LEU A 26 14.82 13.44 -14.51
N GLU A 27 13.66 12.84 -14.77
CA GLU A 27 12.97 12.98 -16.07
C GLU A 27 12.13 14.25 -16.17
N PHE A 28 11.57 14.73 -15.04
CA PHE A 28 10.59 15.82 -15.03
C PHE A 28 10.97 17.01 -14.14
N GLY A 29 12.13 16.96 -13.46
CA GLY A 29 12.58 18.03 -12.56
C GLY A 29 11.54 18.37 -11.50
N ASP A 30 11.17 19.65 -11.41
CA ASP A 30 10.22 20.18 -10.42
C ASP A 30 8.74 20.13 -10.88
N GLU A 31 8.44 19.55 -12.05
CA GLU A 31 7.05 19.46 -12.55
C GLU A 31 6.18 18.60 -11.63
N TYR A 32 6.76 17.56 -11.02
CA TYR A 32 6.06 16.64 -10.13
C TYR A 32 6.60 16.72 -8.69
N GLU A 33 5.75 17.19 -7.78
CA GLU A 33 5.99 17.03 -6.35
C GLU A 33 5.72 15.56 -5.93
N VAL A 34 6.78 14.82 -5.61
CA VAL A 34 6.70 13.40 -5.23
C VAL A 34 6.92 13.21 -3.72
N SER A 35 5.90 12.64 -3.06
CA SER A 35 5.92 12.28 -1.64
C SER A 35 5.88 10.77 -1.45
N ILE A 36 6.64 10.25 -0.48
CA ILE A 36 6.61 8.85 -0.04
C ILE A 36 6.04 8.81 1.37
N THR A 37 5.12 7.89 1.65
CA THR A 37 4.54 7.70 2.99
C THR A 37 4.41 6.24 3.36
N ASP A 38 4.67 5.92 4.63
CA ASP A 38 4.30 4.62 5.19
C ASP A 38 2.88 4.69 5.75
N LEU A 39 1.92 4.21 4.96
CA LEU A 39 0.51 4.34 5.32
C LEU A 39 0.17 3.62 6.63
N TRP A 40 0.83 2.49 6.93
CA TRP A 40 0.56 1.73 8.15
C TRP A 40 1.22 2.41 9.36
N THR A 41 2.49 2.78 9.24
CA THR A 41 3.25 3.37 10.36
C THR A 41 2.77 4.79 10.69
N ASP A 42 2.57 5.64 9.68
CA ASP A 42 2.36 7.07 9.87
C ASP A 42 0.88 7.44 10.10
N HIS A 43 -0.04 6.59 9.64
CA HIS A 43 -1.45 6.96 9.48
C HIS A 43 -2.45 5.92 10.03
N THR A 44 -2.02 4.94 10.82
CA THR A 44 -2.95 4.02 11.48
C THR A 44 -2.80 4.01 12.99
N PRO A 45 -3.91 3.87 13.75
CA PRO A 45 -3.84 3.79 15.21
C PRO A 45 -3.34 2.42 15.66
N TRP A 46 -2.91 2.32 16.91
CA TRP A 46 -2.61 1.04 17.56
C TRP A 46 -3.82 0.09 17.46
N PRO A 47 -3.62 -1.22 17.18
CA PRO A 47 -2.34 -1.93 17.04
C PRO A 47 -1.79 -1.97 15.60
N PHE A 48 -2.44 -1.34 14.62
CA PHE A 48 -2.11 -1.49 13.20
C PHE A 48 -0.81 -0.79 12.79
N ASN A 49 -0.42 0.28 13.49
CA ASN A 49 0.91 0.90 13.31
C ASN A 49 2.08 -0.01 13.67
N GLN A 50 1.82 -1.14 14.36
CA GLN A 50 2.85 -2.14 14.65
C GLN A 50 2.93 -3.23 13.59
N LEU A 51 2.09 -3.21 12.55
CA LEU A 51 2.11 -4.21 11.48
C LEU A 51 3.50 -4.43 10.87
N PRO A 52 4.31 -3.39 10.57
CA PRO A 52 5.67 -3.61 10.05
C PRO A 52 6.59 -4.32 11.03
N ARG A 53 6.45 -4.03 12.33
CA ARG A 53 7.24 -4.66 13.40
C ARG A 53 6.82 -6.11 13.63
N SER A 54 5.52 -6.38 13.63
CA SER A 54 4.95 -7.72 13.73
C SER A 54 5.29 -8.57 12.51
N TYR A 55 5.28 -7.98 11.31
CA TYR A 55 5.65 -8.64 10.06
C TYR A 55 7.13 -9.04 10.05
N ASN A 56 8.04 -8.15 10.47
CA ASN A 56 9.46 -8.46 10.62
C ASN A 56 9.73 -9.60 11.63
N PHE A 57 8.91 -9.73 12.67
CA PHE A 57 8.99 -10.88 13.58
C PHE A 57 8.47 -12.18 12.94
N LEU A 58 7.35 -12.11 12.21
CA LEU A 58 6.72 -13.25 11.55
C LEU A 58 7.60 -13.84 10.44
N VAL A 59 8.19 -13.01 9.58
CA VAL A 59 9.05 -13.47 8.47
C VAL A 59 10.32 -14.15 8.99
N LYS A 60 10.81 -13.77 10.18
CA LYS A 60 11.95 -14.43 10.84
C LYS A 60 11.62 -15.83 11.38
N HIS A 61 10.33 -16.21 11.46
CA HIS A 61 9.89 -17.52 11.93
C HIS A 61 9.15 -18.28 10.82
N GLY A 62 9.86 -19.13 10.08
CA GLY A 62 9.36 -19.78 8.86
C GLY A 62 8.04 -20.56 9.02
N THR A 63 7.81 -21.23 10.15
CA THR A 63 6.56 -21.97 10.41
C THR A 63 5.37 -21.03 10.64
N LEU A 64 5.58 -19.93 11.37
CA LEU A 64 4.57 -18.89 11.60
C LEU A 64 4.24 -18.16 10.30
N TRP A 65 5.27 -17.79 9.51
CA TRP A 65 5.09 -17.20 8.18
C TRP A 65 4.30 -18.10 7.24
N LYS A 66 4.61 -19.40 7.20
CA LYS A 66 3.90 -20.37 6.37
C LYS A 66 2.42 -20.46 6.79
N MET A 67 2.16 -20.54 8.09
CA MET A 67 0.79 -20.62 8.63
C MET A 67 -0.02 -19.36 8.34
N THR A 68 0.55 -18.17 8.53
CA THR A 68 -0.15 -16.91 8.25
C THR A 68 -0.35 -16.71 6.75
N TYR A 69 0.64 -17.00 5.92
CA TYR A 69 0.52 -16.93 4.46
C TYR A 69 -0.61 -17.83 3.96
N TYR A 70 -0.60 -19.13 4.28
CA TYR A 70 -1.66 -20.04 3.82
C TYR A 70 -3.01 -19.82 4.52
N GLY A 71 -3.02 -19.31 5.75
CA GLY A 71 -4.24 -18.98 6.47
C GLY A 71 -4.92 -17.70 5.97
N THR A 72 -4.16 -16.75 5.43
CA THR A 72 -4.70 -15.46 4.93
C THR A 72 -4.78 -15.37 3.40
N ALA A 73 -4.10 -16.25 2.67
CA ALA A 73 -4.19 -16.36 1.21
C ALA A 73 -5.62 -16.57 0.67
N PRO A 74 -6.51 -17.37 1.30
CA PRO A 74 -7.86 -17.59 0.80
C PRO A 74 -8.63 -16.27 0.66
N ARG A 75 -9.26 -16.09 -0.51
CA ARG A 75 -9.88 -14.82 -0.94
C ARG A 75 -10.91 -14.27 0.04
N VAL A 76 -11.71 -15.15 0.61
CA VAL A 76 -12.75 -14.80 1.58
C VAL A 76 -12.17 -14.29 2.90
N ILE A 77 -11.00 -14.77 3.33
CA ILE A 77 -10.39 -14.41 4.61
C ILE A 77 -9.67 -13.06 4.50
N HIS A 78 -8.83 -12.84 3.48
CA HIS A 78 -8.20 -11.52 3.34
C HIS A 78 -9.20 -10.42 2.98
N GLN A 79 -10.17 -10.67 2.09
CA GLN A 79 -11.14 -9.63 1.72
C GLN A 79 -12.02 -9.19 2.90
N SER A 80 -12.45 -10.12 3.75
CA SER A 80 -13.24 -9.81 4.95
C SER A 80 -12.41 -9.06 5.99
N ASN A 81 -11.17 -9.51 6.26
CA ASN A 81 -10.25 -8.82 7.17
C ASN A 81 -9.94 -7.40 6.68
N PHE A 82 -9.64 -7.21 5.40
CA PHE A 82 -9.42 -5.87 4.84
C PHE A 82 -10.71 -5.01 4.85
N ALA A 83 -11.88 -5.59 4.66
CA ALA A 83 -13.16 -4.88 4.74
C ALA A 83 -13.46 -4.40 6.18
N ALA A 84 -13.20 -5.23 7.19
CA ALA A 84 -13.32 -4.85 8.59
C ALA A 84 -12.29 -3.78 8.97
N THR A 85 -11.01 -4.03 8.72
CA THR A 85 -9.90 -3.11 9.01
C THR A 85 -10.05 -1.77 8.31
N SER A 86 -10.47 -1.76 7.03
CA SER A 86 -10.74 -0.50 6.32
C SER A 86 -11.88 0.30 6.96
N THR A 87 -12.86 -0.33 7.60
CA THR A 87 -13.96 0.42 8.25
C THR A 87 -13.47 1.14 9.51
N PHE A 88 -12.54 0.55 10.25
CA PHE A 88 -11.94 1.17 11.44
C PHE A 88 -10.89 2.24 11.10
N ILE A 89 -10.12 2.04 10.03
CA ILE A 89 -8.93 2.88 9.73
C ILE A 89 -9.18 3.83 8.54
N ALA A 90 -10.30 3.70 7.83
CA ALA A 90 -10.62 4.53 6.66
C ALA A 90 -10.48 6.03 6.94
N ARG A 91 -10.89 6.50 8.12
CA ARG A 91 -10.82 7.93 8.47
C ARG A 91 -9.38 8.43 8.58
N GLU A 92 -8.49 7.64 9.16
CA GLU A 92 -7.09 8.03 9.33
C GLU A 92 -6.30 7.89 8.03
N ILE A 93 -6.56 6.83 7.25
CA ILE A 93 -6.02 6.69 5.89
C ILE A 93 -6.53 7.79 4.97
N GLU A 94 -7.81 8.17 5.07
CA GLU A 94 -8.35 9.31 4.34
C GLU A 94 -7.61 10.59 4.70
N LYS A 95 -7.47 10.91 5.99
CA LYS A 95 -6.72 12.10 6.43
C LYS A 95 -5.28 12.06 5.89
N GLY A 96 -4.62 10.90 5.97
CA GLY A 96 -3.28 10.67 5.42
C GLY A 96 -3.21 10.96 3.92
N LEU A 97 -4.08 10.35 3.13
CA LEU A 97 -4.14 10.57 1.67
C LEU A 97 -4.49 12.03 1.32
N MET A 98 -5.47 12.61 2.00
CA MET A 98 -5.97 13.96 1.72
C MET A 98 -5.01 15.07 2.16
N LYS A 99 -4.08 14.80 3.06
CA LYS A 99 -2.97 15.71 3.41
C LYS A 99 -2.14 16.08 2.17
N TYR A 100 -1.88 15.11 1.30
CA TYR A 100 -1.04 15.29 0.12
C TYR A 100 -1.80 15.77 -1.12
N LYS A 101 -3.14 15.61 -1.13
CA LYS A 101 -4.02 15.89 -2.28
C LYS A 101 -3.42 15.35 -3.60
N PRO A 102 -3.14 14.03 -3.70
CA PRO A 102 -2.46 13.47 -4.85
C PRO A 102 -3.35 13.43 -6.09
N ASP A 103 -2.74 13.66 -7.26
CA ASP A 103 -3.37 13.43 -8.57
C ASP A 103 -3.14 11.98 -9.02
N ILE A 104 -2.01 11.40 -8.59
CA ILE A 104 -1.65 10.01 -8.79
C ILE A 104 -1.14 9.37 -7.50
N ILE A 105 -1.59 8.15 -7.25
CA ILE A 105 -1.13 7.29 -6.17
C ILE A 105 -0.42 6.08 -6.78
N ILE A 106 0.78 5.77 -6.28
CA ILE A 106 1.59 4.63 -6.69
C ILE A 106 1.78 3.70 -5.50
N SER A 107 1.28 2.48 -5.59
CA SER A 107 1.46 1.46 -4.57
C SER A 107 2.64 0.55 -4.89
N VAL A 108 3.63 0.49 -4.00
CA VAL A 108 4.81 -0.39 -4.15
C VAL A 108 4.81 -1.51 -3.11
N HIS A 109 3.66 -1.84 -2.53
CA HIS A 109 3.55 -2.77 -1.42
C HIS A 109 2.26 -3.61 -1.50
N PRO A 110 2.27 -4.92 -1.19
CA PRO A 110 1.13 -5.83 -1.39
C PRO A 110 -0.09 -5.56 -0.50
N LEU A 111 0.06 -4.83 0.60
CA LEU A 111 -1.04 -4.48 1.51
C LEU A 111 -1.65 -3.09 1.22
N MET A 112 -1.21 -2.41 0.16
CA MET A 112 -1.55 -1.01 -0.13
C MET A 112 -2.59 -0.83 -1.23
N GLN A 113 -3.22 -1.89 -1.72
CA GLN A 113 -4.24 -1.83 -2.77
C GLN A 113 -5.63 -1.70 -2.16
N HIS A 114 -6.04 -2.70 -1.37
CA HIS A 114 -7.44 -2.90 -0.97
C HIS A 114 -8.00 -1.74 -0.14
N VAL A 115 -7.28 -1.32 0.90
CA VAL A 115 -7.76 -0.28 1.82
C VAL A 115 -7.79 1.10 1.15
N PRO A 116 -6.70 1.58 0.52
CA PRO A 116 -6.71 2.87 -0.18
C PRO A 116 -7.77 2.93 -1.28
N LEU A 117 -7.93 1.88 -2.09
CA LEU A 117 -8.95 1.86 -3.16
C LEU A 117 -10.37 1.90 -2.60
N ARG A 118 -10.64 1.25 -1.47
CA ARG A 118 -11.95 1.32 -0.80
C ARG A 118 -12.25 2.72 -0.27
N VAL A 119 -11.26 3.41 0.28
CA VAL A 119 -11.37 4.81 0.73
C VAL A 119 -11.60 5.75 -0.46
N LEU A 120 -10.83 5.61 -1.54
CA LEU A 120 -11.02 6.40 -2.76
C LEU A 120 -12.41 6.19 -3.38
N ARG A 121 -12.91 4.95 -3.36
CA ARG A 121 -14.25 4.62 -3.84
C ARG A 121 -15.34 5.25 -2.97
N SER A 122 -15.25 5.14 -1.65
CA SER A 122 -16.29 5.67 -0.74
C SER A 122 -16.38 7.19 -0.78
N LYS A 123 -15.30 7.87 -1.17
CA LYS A 123 -15.23 9.33 -1.32
C LYS A 123 -15.50 9.84 -2.73
N GLY A 124 -15.78 8.95 -3.69
CA GLY A 124 -15.96 9.34 -5.10
C GLY A 124 -14.69 9.89 -5.77
N LEU A 125 -13.51 9.61 -5.19
CA LEU A 125 -12.21 10.07 -5.70
C LEU A 125 -11.58 9.09 -6.69
N LEU A 126 -12.09 7.86 -6.77
CA LEU A 126 -11.56 6.81 -7.65
C LEU A 126 -11.47 7.22 -9.14
N LYS A 127 -12.34 8.12 -9.60
CA LYS A 127 -12.31 8.62 -10.99
C LYS A 127 -11.41 9.85 -11.17
N LYS A 128 -11.01 10.51 -10.08
CA LYS A 128 -10.22 11.74 -10.09
C LYS A 128 -8.75 11.47 -9.89
N ILE A 129 -8.42 10.49 -9.06
CA ILE A 129 -7.06 10.15 -8.68
C ILE A 129 -6.67 8.87 -9.41
N VAL A 130 -5.59 8.92 -10.19
CA VAL A 130 -5.03 7.74 -10.86
C VAL A 130 -4.40 6.84 -9.81
N PHE A 131 -4.78 5.56 -9.77
CA PHE A 131 -4.22 4.61 -8.81
C PHE A 131 -3.43 3.53 -9.56
N THR A 132 -2.14 3.44 -9.30
CA THR A 132 -1.24 2.47 -9.94
C THR A 132 -0.60 1.54 -8.92
N THR A 133 -0.16 0.39 -9.38
CA THR A 133 0.59 -0.58 -8.58
C THR A 133 1.85 -0.96 -9.31
N VAL A 134 2.98 -1.00 -8.60
CA VAL A 134 4.26 -1.51 -9.08
C VAL A 134 4.62 -2.71 -8.22
N ILE A 135 4.54 -3.90 -8.81
CA ILE A 135 4.81 -5.15 -8.12
C ILE A 135 6.32 -5.29 -7.94
N THR A 136 6.74 -5.48 -6.68
CA THR A 136 8.15 -5.66 -6.34
C THR A 136 8.52 -7.12 -6.09
N ASP A 137 7.55 -8.04 -6.16
CA ASP A 137 7.78 -9.48 -6.05
C ASP A 137 8.23 -10.02 -7.42
N LEU A 138 9.41 -10.63 -7.49
CA LEU A 138 10.00 -11.08 -8.76
C LEU A 138 9.34 -12.33 -9.35
N SER A 139 8.57 -13.08 -8.57
CA SER A 139 7.99 -14.35 -9.02
C SER A 139 6.66 -14.65 -8.31
N THR A 140 6.68 -15.44 -7.22
CA THR A 140 5.48 -15.88 -6.49
C THR A 140 4.83 -14.71 -5.76
N CYS A 141 4.07 -13.92 -6.52
CA CYS A 141 3.38 -12.72 -6.03
C CYS A 141 2.23 -13.11 -5.09
N HIS A 142 2.12 -12.42 -3.97
CA HIS A 142 0.94 -12.54 -3.14
C HIS A 142 -0.31 -11.97 -3.87
N PRO A 143 -1.49 -12.63 -3.81
CA PRO A 143 -2.68 -12.17 -4.53
C PRO A 143 -3.14 -10.74 -4.22
N THR A 144 -2.72 -10.19 -3.07
CA THR A 144 -3.15 -8.84 -2.65
C THR A 144 -2.53 -7.71 -3.47
N TRP A 145 -1.47 -7.99 -4.24
CA TRP A 145 -0.96 -7.07 -5.27
C TRP A 145 -2.00 -6.73 -6.34
N PHE A 146 -2.92 -7.65 -6.62
CA PHE A 146 -3.84 -7.51 -7.74
C PHE A 146 -5.20 -7.03 -7.28
N HIS A 147 -5.66 -5.90 -7.85
CA HIS A 147 -6.98 -5.36 -7.56
C HIS A 147 -7.63 -4.75 -8.81
N LYS A 148 -8.89 -5.12 -9.08
CA LYS A 148 -9.61 -4.75 -10.32
C LYS A 148 -9.86 -3.24 -10.50
N LEU A 149 -9.80 -2.47 -9.41
CA LEU A 149 -10.01 -1.02 -9.43
C LEU A 149 -8.73 -0.21 -9.65
N VAL A 150 -7.58 -0.89 -9.80
CA VAL A 150 -6.31 -0.22 -10.13
C VAL A 150 -6.34 0.21 -11.60
N THR A 151 -5.84 1.41 -11.89
CA THR A 151 -5.77 1.96 -13.25
C THR A 151 -4.71 1.23 -14.09
N ARG A 152 -3.52 1.01 -13.53
CA ARG A 152 -2.39 0.29 -14.16
C ARG A 152 -1.64 -0.52 -13.12
N CYS A 153 -1.32 -1.78 -13.45
CA CYS A 153 -0.44 -2.63 -12.66
C CYS A 153 0.80 -2.91 -13.50
N TYR A 154 1.98 -2.62 -12.94
CA TYR A 154 3.30 -2.85 -13.52
C TYR A 154 4.02 -3.97 -12.77
#